data_AF-A0A5P6VUD6-F1
#
_entry.id   AF-A0A5P6VUD6-F1
#
_cell.length_a   1.000
_cell.length_b   1.000
_cell.length_c   1.000
_cell.angle_alpha   90.00
_cell.angle_beta   90.00
_cell.angle_gamma   90.00
#
_symmetry.space_group_name_H-M   'P 1'
#
loop_
_entity.id
_entity.type
_entity.pdbx_description
1 polymer ?
#
loop_
_entity_poly.entity_id
_entity_poly.type
_entity_poly.pdbx_seq_one_letter_code
_entity_poly.pdbx_strand_id
1 'polypeptide(L)'
;MGSEKNRVINERFYDAYLDFDEVLCGRLNVKEDGVKKYQIKMKECYTEARDVIPEWDVVYARLKAIRARHQNLTQGTAKFDEFQGKDEDVVWMQIFCEKLDADADPLSKYSKYSFEKRKHKGFFAKLMEAFSK
;
A
#
# COMPACT_ATOMS: atom_id res chain seq x y z
N MET A 1 6.21 -25.27 -24.26
CA MET A 1 7.13 -24.14 -23.99
C MET A 1 6.45 -22.90 -23.40
N GLY A 2 5.16 -22.62 -23.66
CA GLY A 2 4.47 -21.46 -23.06
C GLY A 2 4.00 -21.65 -21.61
N SER A 3 3.64 -22.88 -21.20
CA SER A 3 3.09 -23.15 -19.86
C SER A 3 4.11 -23.05 -18.73
N GLU A 4 5.35 -23.50 -18.97
CA GLU A 4 6.40 -23.53 -17.94
C GLU A 4 6.89 -22.13 -17.56
N LYS A 5 7.02 -21.23 -18.53
CA LYS A 5 7.34 -19.82 -18.27
C LYS A 5 6.23 -19.12 -17.46
N ASN A 6 4.97 -19.35 -17.81
CA ASN A 6 3.84 -18.78 -17.06
C ASN A 6 3.83 -19.30 -15.62
N ARG A 7 4.07 -20.59 -15.43
CA ARG A 7 4.13 -21.20 -14.09
C ARG A 7 5.19 -20.56 -13.20
N VAL A 8 6.39 -20.33 -13.73
CA VAL A 8 7.47 -19.66 -12.97
C VAL A 8 7.10 -18.23 -12.58
N ILE A 9 6.49 -17.47 -13.49
CA ILE A 9 6.01 -16.10 -13.20
C ILE A 9 4.93 -16.13 -12.11
N ASN A 10 4.05 -17.12 -12.18
CA ASN A 10 2.95 -17.33 -11.25
C ASN A 10 3.45 -17.65 -9.84
N GLU A 11 4.44 -18.54 -9.73
CA GLU A 11 5.10 -18.90 -8.46
C GLU A 11 5.78 -17.67 -7.85
N ARG A 12 6.60 -16.95 -8.64
CA ARG A 12 7.26 -15.73 -8.17
C ARG A 12 6.29 -14.65 -7.70
N PHE A 13 5.19 -14.44 -8.41
CA PHE A 13 4.16 -13.50 -7.99
C PHE A 13 3.51 -13.93 -6.68
N TYR A 14 3.18 -15.21 -6.55
CA TYR A 14 2.51 -15.73 -5.36
C TYR A 14 3.38 -15.57 -4.12
N ASP A 15 4.63 -16.02 -4.19
CA ASP A 15 5.59 -15.91 -3.09
C ASP A 15 5.83 -14.44 -2.72
N ALA A 16 6.08 -13.58 -3.72
CA ALA A 16 6.29 -12.16 -3.48
C ALA A 16 5.05 -11.46 -2.89
N TYR A 17 3.84 -11.91 -3.23
CA TYR A 17 2.61 -11.39 -2.62
C TYR A 17 2.51 -11.78 -1.14
N LEU A 18 2.84 -13.03 -0.79
CA LEU A 18 2.79 -13.49 0.60
C LEU A 18 3.78 -12.71 1.47
N ASP A 19 5.03 -12.58 1.01
CA ASP A 19 6.05 -11.78 1.68
C ASP A 19 5.59 -10.32 1.84
N PHE A 20 5.03 -9.74 0.78
CA PHE A 20 4.51 -8.37 0.80
C PHE A 20 3.35 -8.18 1.78
N ASP A 21 2.41 -9.12 1.84
CA ASP A 21 1.29 -9.08 2.78
C ASP A 21 1.77 -9.21 4.22
N GLU A 22 2.76 -10.06 4.48
CA GLU A 22 3.37 -10.24 5.80
C GLU A 22 4.09 -8.96 6.27
N VAL A 23 4.89 -8.33 5.40
CA VAL A 23 5.54 -7.05 5.70
C VAL A 23 4.51 -6.00 6.09
N LEU A 24 3.41 -5.91 5.34
CA LEU A 24 2.31 -5.00 5.66
C LEU A 24 1.58 -5.37 6.96
N CYS A 25 1.43 -6.66 7.26
CA CYS A 25 0.87 -7.12 8.53
C CYS A 25 1.71 -6.63 9.71
N GLY A 26 3.03 -6.86 9.66
CA GLY A 26 3.97 -6.40 10.68
C GLY A 26 3.94 -4.88 10.83
N ARG A 27 3.97 -4.15 9.71
CA ARG A 27 3.95 -2.68 9.70
C ARG A 27 2.66 -2.09 10.29
N LEU A 28 1.53 -2.74 10.05
CA LEU A 28 0.21 -2.28 10.51
C LEU A 28 -0.19 -2.86 11.87
N ASN A 29 0.63 -3.74 12.45
CA ASN A 29 0.34 -4.52 13.65
C ASN A 29 -1.01 -5.26 13.56
N VAL A 30 -1.22 -5.96 12.44
CA VAL A 30 -2.40 -6.81 12.18
C VAL A 30 -1.95 -8.25 11.96
N LYS A 31 -2.84 -9.22 12.20
CA LYS A 31 -2.51 -10.64 12.10
C LYS A 31 -2.47 -11.18 10.68
N GLU A 32 -3.31 -10.65 9.80
CA GLU A 32 -3.50 -11.13 8.43
C GLU A 32 -4.07 -10.00 7.57
N ASP A 33 -4.13 -10.23 6.25
CA ASP A 33 -4.78 -9.35 5.28
C ASP A 33 -4.06 -7.97 5.19
N GLY A 34 -2.74 -7.95 5.27
CA GLY A 34 -1.91 -6.73 5.34
C GLY A 34 -2.18 -5.77 4.18
N VAL A 35 -2.23 -6.27 2.94
CA VAL A 35 -2.54 -5.49 1.74
C VAL A 35 -3.93 -4.86 1.83
N LYS A 36 -4.92 -5.64 2.26
CA LYS A 36 -6.31 -5.17 2.42
C LYS A 36 -6.41 -4.10 3.50
N LYS A 37 -5.72 -4.30 4.63
CA LYS A 37 -5.69 -3.33 5.74
C LYS A 37 -5.02 -2.03 5.32
N TYR A 38 -3.93 -2.10 4.55
CA TYR A 38 -3.29 -0.91 3.99
C TYR A 38 -4.25 -0.14 3.08
N GLN A 39 -4.97 -0.83 2.19
CA GLN A 39 -5.99 -0.22 1.30
C GLN A 39 -7.11 0.47 2.08
N ILE A 40 -7.62 -0.17 3.14
CA ILE A 40 -8.66 0.40 3.98
C ILE A 40 -8.17 1.72 4.59
N LYS A 41 -6.95 1.74 5.16
CA LYS A 41 -6.36 2.98 5.69
C LYS A 41 -6.22 4.05 4.63
N MET A 42 -5.75 3.72 3.42
CA MET A 42 -5.70 4.68 2.31
C MET A 42 -7.09 5.23 1.93
N LYS A 43 -8.14 4.42 2.04
CA LYS A 43 -9.50 4.87 1.78
C LYS A 43 -10.01 5.81 2.89
N GLU A 44 -9.66 5.53 4.14
CA GLU A 44 -10.07 6.34 5.30
C GLU A 44 -9.51 7.76 5.27
N CYS A 45 -8.28 7.95 4.80
CA CYS A 45 -7.67 9.28 4.67
C CYS A 45 -7.73 9.86 3.24
N TYR A 46 -8.48 9.23 2.34
CA TYR A 46 -8.52 9.60 0.91
C TYR A 46 -8.77 11.08 0.65
N THR A 47 -9.78 11.65 1.31
CA THR A 47 -10.22 13.04 1.10
C THR A 47 -9.16 14.07 1.47
N GLU A 48 -8.30 13.76 2.44
CA GLU A 48 -7.26 14.68 2.90
C GLU A 48 -5.92 14.43 2.21
N ALA A 49 -5.66 13.19 1.80
CA ALA A 49 -4.36 12.76 1.31
C ALA A 49 -4.19 12.89 -0.20
N ARG A 50 -5.24 12.67 -0.99
CA ARG A 50 -5.12 12.58 -2.46
C ARG A 50 -4.63 13.86 -3.11
N ASP A 51 -4.98 15.02 -2.55
CA ASP A 51 -4.65 16.33 -3.12
C ASP A 51 -3.19 16.74 -2.81
N VAL A 52 -2.54 16.06 -1.86
CA VAL A 52 -1.19 16.40 -1.37
C VAL A 52 -0.15 15.30 -1.60
N ILE A 53 -0.59 14.09 -1.94
CA ILE A 53 0.29 12.95 -2.25
C ILE A 53 0.01 12.52 -3.69
N PRO A 54 0.83 12.96 -4.68
CA PRO A 54 0.56 12.76 -6.09
C PRO A 54 0.39 11.29 -6.51
N GLU A 55 1.08 10.37 -5.85
CA GLU A 55 1.02 8.95 -6.17
C GLU A 55 -0.16 8.20 -5.53
N TRP A 56 -1.02 8.86 -4.75
CA TRP A 56 -2.05 8.22 -3.94
C TRP A 56 -2.96 7.29 -4.73
N ASP A 57 -3.59 7.82 -5.78
CA ASP A 57 -4.55 7.09 -6.61
C ASP A 57 -3.86 5.95 -7.37
N VAL A 58 -2.65 6.19 -7.87
CA VAL A 58 -1.85 5.21 -8.61
C VAL A 58 -1.48 4.03 -7.71
N VAL A 59 -0.98 4.30 -6.50
CA VAL A 59 -0.62 3.26 -5.52
C VAL A 59 -1.87 2.48 -5.11
N TYR A 60 -2.97 3.17 -4.78
CA TYR A 60 -4.21 2.52 -4.36
C TYR A 60 -4.76 1.60 -5.45
N ALA A 61 -4.81 2.07 -6.71
CA ALA A 61 -5.25 1.27 -7.85
C ALA A 61 -4.35 0.04 -8.07
N ARG A 62 -3.03 0.20 -7.92
CA ARG A 62 -2.08 -0.91 -8.09
C ARG A 62 -2.20 -1.95 -7.00
N LEU A 63 -2.30 -1.55 -5.73
CA LEU A 63 -2.59 -2.47 -4.63
C LEU A 63 -3.90 -3.24 -4.88
N LYS A 64 -4.94 -2.56 -5.40
CA LYS A 64 -6.22 -3.18 -5.73
C LYS A 64 -6.08 -4.25 -6.80
N ALA A 65 -5.31 -3.97 -7.85
CA ALA A 65 -5.05 -4.92 -8.92
C ALA A 65 -4.24 -6.13 -8.44
N ILE A 66 -3.17 -5.90 -7.66
CA ILE A 66 -2.32 -6.96 -7.08
C ILE A 66 -3.13 -7.89 -6.17
N ARG A 67 -3.92 -7.32 -5.25
CA ARG A 67 -4.78 -8.10 -4.36
C ARG A 67 -5.83 -8.90 -5.13
N ALA A 68 -6.52 -8.28 -6.09
CA ALA A 68 -7.51 -8.98 -6.90
C ALA A 68 -6.89 -10.15 -7.67
N ARG A 69 -5.67 -9.96 -8.21
CA ARG A 69 -4.90 -11.01 -8.88
C ARG A 69 -4.65 -12.18 -7.92
N HIS A 70 -4.13 -11.94 -6.71
CA HIS A 70 -3.93 -12.98 -5.71
C HIS A 70 -5.24 -13.67 -5.25
N GLN A 71 -6.33 -12.91 -5.13
CA GLN A 71 -7.63 -13.48 -4.75
C GLN A 71 -8.19 -14.46 -5.79
N ASN A 72 -7.95 -14.20 -7.08
CA ASN A 72 -8.39 -15.12 -8.14
C ASN A 72 -7.73 -16.52 -8.03
N LEU A 73 -6.51 -16.59 -7.50
CA LEU A 73 -5.86 -17.87 -7.18
C LEU A 73 -6.49 -18.55 -5.97
N THR A 74 -6.58 -17.82 -4.86
CA THR A 74 -6.96 -18.39 -3.56
C THR A 74 -8.43 -18.77 -3.48
N GLN A 75 -9.30 -18.12 -4.26
CA GLN A 75 -10.73 -18.45 -4.35
C GLN A 75 -11.02 -19.58 -5.36
N GLY A 76 -10.00 -20.14 -6.01
CA GLY A 76 -10.16 -21.23 -6.98
C GLY A 76 -10.91 -20.82 -8.25
N THR A 77 -11.02 -19.51 -8.51
CA THR A 77 -11.69 -18.99 -9.72
C THR A 77 -10.81 -19.07 -10.96
N ALA A 78 -9.52 -19.37 -10.79
CA ALA A 78 -8.58 -19.71 -11.87
C ALA A 78 -7.67 -20.87 -11.46
N LYS A 79 -7.31 -21.73 -12.41
CA LYS A 79 -6.21 -22.70 -12.20
C LYS A 79 -4.88 -21.95 -12.14
N PHE A 80 -3.91 -22.50 -11.41
CA PHE A 80 -2.58 -21.90 -11.30
C PHE A 80 -1.88 -21.74 -12.66
N ASP A 81 -2.15 -22.62 -13.64
CA ASP A 81 -1.59 -22.50 -15.00
C ASP A 81 -2.34 -21.46 -15.87
N GLU A 82 -3.54 -21.06 -15.48
CA GLU A 82 -4.35 -19.99 -16.11
C GLU A 82 -4.18 -18.64 -15.40
N PHE A 83 -3.49 -18.65 -14.26
CA PHE A 83 -3.10 -17.45 -13.54
C PHE A 83 -2.14 -16.62 -14.38
N GLN A 84 -2.29 -15.30 -14.32
CA GLN A 84 -1.43 -14.37 -15.03
C GLN A 84 -0.70 -13.50 -14.00
N GLY A 85 0.28 -14.07 -13.31
CA GLY A 85 1.25 -13.29 -12.55
C GLY A 85 1.92 -12.24 -13.44
N LYS A 86 2.42 -11.17 -12.83
CA LYS A 86 3.15 -10.11 -13.54
C LYS A 86 4.48 -9.88 -12.85
N ASP A 87 5.57 -10.06 -13.58
CA ASP A 87 6.91 -9.75 -13.07
C ASP A 87 7.01 -8.27 -12.68
N GLU A 88 6.31 -7.36 -13.38
CA GLU A 88 6.29 -5.96 -13.01
C GLU A 88 5.62 -5.71 -11.64
N ASP A 89 4.67 -6.56 -11.24
CA ASP A 89 4.04 -6.46 -9.92
C ASP A 89 4.96 -7.02 -8.83
N VAL A 90 5.75 -8.07 -9.11
CA VAL A 90 6.80 -8.57 -8.20
C VAL A 90 7.81 -7.47 -7.88
N VAL A 91 8.36 -6.85 -8.92
CA VAL A 91 9.34 -5.76 -8.76
C VAL A 91 8.70 -4.57 -8.04
N TRP A 92 7.45 -4.25 -8.35
CA TRP A 92 6.75 -3.15 -7.69
C TRP A 92 6.53 -3.41 -6.19
N MET A 93 6.18 -4.64 -5.78
CA MET A 93 6.04 -5.01 -4.37
C MET A 93 7.37 -4.86 -3.62
N GLN A 94 8.48 -5.29 -4.22
CA GLN A 94 9.83 -5.12 -3.65
C GLN A 94 10.18 -3.63 -3.44
N ILE A 95 10.00 -2.80 -4.47
CA ILE A 95 10.20 -1.34 -4.38
C ILE A 95 9.27 -0.72 -3.34
N PHE A 96 8.05 -1.24 -3.18
CA PHE A 96 7.13 -0.74 -2.18
C PHE A 96 7.60 -1.09 -0.76
N CYS A 97 8.14 -2.28 -0.52
CA CYS A 97 8.78 -2.65 0.74
C CYS A 97 9.93 -1.69 1.09
N GLU A 98 10.81 -1.39 0.12
CA GLU A 98 11.89 -0.41 0.33
C GLU A 98 11.35 0.98 0.73
N LYS A 99 10.22 1.39 0.12
CA LYS A 99 9.54 2.65 0.50
C LYS A 99 8.93 2.58 1.90
N LEU A 100 8.42 1.43 2.34
CA LEU A 100 7.91 1.25 3.70
C LEU A 100 9.05 1.39 4.71
N ASP A 101 10.21 0.78 4.43
CA ASP A 101 11.39 0.86 5.30
C ASP A 101 11.94 2.29 5.38
N ALA A 102 11.87 3.04 4.28
CA ALA A 102 12.30 4.43 4.22
C ALA A 102 11.23 5.44 4.74
N ASP A 103 10.10 4.98 5.29
CA ASP A 103 8.95 5.82 5.65
C ASP A 103 8.50 6.77 4.52
N ALA A 104 8.64 6.31 3.28
CA ALA A 104 8.36 7.03 2.04
C ALA A 104 7.11 6.52 1.33
N ASP A 105 6.40 5.55 1.90
CA ASP A 105 5.11 5.09 1.43
C ASP A 105 4.00 6.16 1.65
N PRO A 106 2.88 6.08 0.92
CA PRO A 106 1.82 7.10 1.00
C PRO A 106 1.26 7.30 2.41
N LEU A 107 1.02 6.25 3.21
CA LEU A 107 0.49 6.41 4.56
C LEU A 107 1.51 7.09 5.49
N SER A 108 2.80 6.78 5.35
CA SER A 108 3.85 7.48 6.12
C SER A 108 3.98 8.95 5.71
N LYS A 109 3.94 9.25 4.40
CA LYS A 109 3.90 10.64 3.90
C LYS A 109 2.70 11.42 4.43
N TYR A 110 1.52 10.80 4.42
CA TYR A 110 0.30 11.41 4.97
C TYR A 110 0.40 11.66 6.47
N SER A 111 0.95 10.71 7.24
CA SER A 111 1.14 10.86 8.68
C SER A 111 2.02 12.07 9.01
N LYS A 112 3.14 12.25 8.28
CA LYS A 112 4.05 13.40 8.42
C LYS A 112 3.31 14.72 8.11
N TYR A 113 2.61 14.78 6.98
CA TYR A 113 1.84 15.97 6.59
C TYR A 113 0.74 16.34 7.60
N SER A 114 -0.06 15.36 8.03
CA SER A 114 -1.13 15.54 9.03
C SER A 114 -0.58 16.07 10.35
N PHE A 115 0.57 15.56 10.79
CA PHE A 115 1.24 16.01 12.00
C PHE A 115 1.73 17.46 11.91
N GLU A 116 2.36 17.85 10.80
CA GLU A 116 2.81 19.22 10.54
C GLU A 116 1.64 20.21 10.51
N LYS A 117 0.54 19.86 9.84
CA LYS A 117 -0.68 20.67 9.79
C LYS A 117 -1.28 20.91 11.18
N ARG A 118 -1.29 19.88 12.04
CA ARG A 118 -1.75 20.00 13.45
C ARG A 118 -0.83 20.91 14.27
N LYS A 119 0.49 20.79 14.13
CA LYS A 119 1.46 21.67 14.80
C LYS A 119 1.26 23.13 14.42
N HIS A 120 1.11 23.41 13.12
CA HIS A 120 0.92 24.76 12.62
C HIS A 120 -0.37 25.40 13.16
N LYS A 121 -1.50 24.67 13.15
CA LYS A 121 -2.75 25.16 13.76
C LYS A 121 -2.61 25.43 15.26
N GLY A 122 -1.97 24.54 16.01
CA GLY A 122 -1.78 24.71 17.46
C GLY A 122 -0.86 25.88 17.81
N PHE A 123 0.17 26.13 17.00
CA PHE A 123 1.06 27.29 17.18
C PHE A 123 0.33 28.61 16.91
N PHE A 124 -0.38 28.72 15.78
CA PHE A 124 -1.14 29.93 15.45
C PHE A 124 -2.25 30.24 16.45
N ALA A 125 -2.95 29.22 16.95
CA ALA A 125 -3.98 29.41 17.98
C ALA A 125 -3.39 29.99 19.28
N LYS A 126 -2.27 29.43 19.76
CA LYS A 126 -1.57 29.94 20.96
C LYS A 126 -1.02 31.36 20.76
N LEU A 127 -0.53 31.66 19.57
CA LEU A 127 0.01 32.98 19.25
C LEU A 127 -1.11 34.03 19.24
N MET A 128 -2.25 33.74 18.60
CA MET A 128 -3.42 34.64 18.59
C MET A 128 -3.98 34.88 20.00
N GLU A 129 -3.98 33.87 20.87
CA GLU A 129 -4.40 34.01 22.27
C GLU A 129 -3.46 34.92 23.07
N ALA A 130 -2.15 34.87 22.79
CA ALA A 130 -1.16 35.73 23.43
C ALA A 130 -1.17 37.19 22.94
N PHE A 131 -1.54 37.43 21.68
CA PHE A 131 -1.68 38.78 21.11
C PHE A 131 -3.03 39.45 21.42
N SER A 132 -4.01 38.68 21.89
CA SER A 132 -5.34 39.21 22.28
C SER A 132 -5.42 39.59 23.77
N LYS A 133 -4.27 39.71 24.45
CA LYS A 133 -4.12 40.06 25.86
C LYS A 133 -3.25 41.29 26.01
#